data_AF-A0A8T0BIF4-F1
#
_entry.id   AF-A0A8T0BIF4-F1
#
_cell.length_a   1.000
_cell.length_b   1.000
_cell.length_c   1.000
_cell.angle_alpha   90.00
_cell.angle_beta   90.00
_cell.angle_gamma   90.00
#
_symmetry.space_group_name_H-M   'P 1'
#
loop_
_entity.id
_entity.type
_entity.pdbx_description
1 polymer ?
#
loop_
_entity_poly.entity_id
_entity_poly.type
_entity_poly.pdbx_seq_one_letter_code
_entity_poly.pdbx_strand_id
1 'polypeptide(L)'
;MLHPEFLSRLRALPLEYTYGEYRQLYSDYGTHYITEATLGGDFDYTVVLNKKVMEQNRYTLNHAKDCFQLGLKAGFNIQGVPVSGGVSGGGCEGLLKEFGNETSRSSMVEDYIAFVRGGDSETVSRLAARQFPTPDIMQLWGEAIFYNPDFISTKLSPLYELVTGNDFTSVNMLKRNLKLALVEFLKERDSCRCTPCLNNGVIALKGTRCECICPNGYSGLSCEETKRSGIPVDGNWSCWSQWSACSRQTKKRTRQCNNPAPQNGGSPCGGIIEDSTDCFE
;
A
#
# COMPACT_ATOMS: atom_id res chain seq x y z
N MET A 1 -16.65 16.79 18.66
CA MET A 1 -17.14 18.05 18.05
C MET A 1 -16.70 18.04 16.60
N LEU A 2 -17.60 18.32 15.65
CA LEU A 2 -17.26 18.31 14.22
C LEU A 2 -16.56 19.60 13.81
N HIS A 3 -15.68 19.52 12.81
CA HIS A 3 -15.06 20.71 12.22
C HIS A 3 -16.13 21.61 11.60
N PRO A 4 -16.09 22.95 11.77
CA PRO A 4 -17.16 23.86 11.32
C PRO A 4 -17.51 23.73 9.84
N GLU A 5 -16.50 23.59 8.97
CA GLU A 5 -16.70 23.42 7.53
C GLU A 5 -17.39 22.09 7.21
N PHE A 6 -16.97 21.01 7.86
CA PHE A 6 -17.57 19.69 7.68
C PHE A 6 -19.03 19.68 8.16
N LEU A 7 -19.30 20.30 9.31
CA LEU A 7 -20.66 20.46 9.83
C LEU A 7 -21.53 21.30 8.88
N SER A 8 -21.01 22.40 8.34
CA SER A 8 -21.70 23.22 7.35
C SER A 8 -22.03 22.41 6.09
N ARG A 9 -21.07 21.65 5.58
CA ARG A 9 -21.26 20.78 4.40
C ARG A 9 -22.33 19.71 4.66
N LEU A 10 -22.31 19.06 5.82
CA LEU A 10 -23.33 18.07 6.20
C LEU A 10 -24.74 18.68 6.29
N ARG A 11 -24.87 19.91 6.80
CA ARG A 11 -26.15 20.62 6.90
C ARG A 11 -26.70 21.07 5.54
N ALA A 12 -25.83 21.27 4.55
CA ALA A 12 -26.20 21.67 3.20
C ALA A 12 -26.67 20.50 2.33
N LEU A 13 -26.53 19.25 2.79
CA LEU A 13 -26.96 18.08 2.02
C LEU A 13 -28.49 18.02 1.90
N PRO A 14 -29.02 17.74 0.70
CA PRO A 14 -30.46 17.61 0.50
C PRO A 14 -30.99 16.35 1.19
N LEU A 15 -32.19 16.45 1.79
CA LEU A 15 -32.87 15.31 2.41
C LEU A 15 -33.38 14.30 1.36
N GLU A 16 -33.77 14.80 0.19
CA GLU A 16 -34.02 13.96 -0.98
C GLU A 16 -32.68 13.45 -1.55
N TYR A 17 -32.63 12.15 -1.81
CA TYR A 17 -31.38 11.52 -2.21
C TYR A 17 -30.93 11.98 -3.60
N THR A 18 -29.78 12.63 -3.65
CA THR A 18 -29.11 13.03 -4.90
C THR A 18 -27.64 12.63 -4.83
N TYR A 19 -27.24 11.62 -5.60
CA TYR A 19 -25.89 11.04 -5.46
C TYR A 19 -24.76 12.07 -5.63
N GLY A 20 -24.92 13.06 -6.51
CA GLY A 20 -23.87 14.05 -6.79
C GLY A 20 -23.34 14.82 -5.57
N GLU A 21 -24.22 15.35 -4.74
CA GLU A 21 -23.83 16.14 -3.55
C GLU A 21 -23.15 15.27 -2.48
N TYR A 22 -23.68 14.05 -2.29
CA TYR A 22 -23.12 13.09 -1.34
C TYR A 22 -21.79 12.50 -1.82
N ARG A 23 -21.64 12.24 -3.14
CA ARG A 23 -20.39 11.83 -3.76
C ARG A 23 -19.30 12.87 -3.52
N GLN A 24 -19.64 14.15 -3.64
CA GLN A 24 -18.71 15.24 -3.41
C GLN A 24 -18.22 15.26 -1.95
N LEU A 25 -19.12 15.05 -0.97
CA LEU A 25 -18.73 14.92 0.43
C LEU A 25 -17.66 13.84 0.64
N TYR A 26 -17.86 12.64 0.08
CA TYR A 26 -16.89 11.55 0.19
C TYR A 26 -15.58 11.82 -0.56
N SER A 27 -15.65 12.58 -1.66
CA SER A 27 -14.45 13.00 -2.38
C SER A 27 -13.61 14.01 -1.58
N ASP A 28 -14.27 14.90 -0.85
CA ASP A 28 -13.60 15.99 -0.13
C ASP A 28 -13.09 15.55 1.24
N TYR A 29 -13.86 14.71 1.96
CA TYR A 29 -13.59 14.33 3.35
C TYR A 29 -13.20 12.86 3.54
N GLY A 30 -13.19 12.06 2.47
CA GLY A 30 -12.93 10.62 2.55
C GLY A 30 -14.14 9.82 3.03
N THR A 31 -13.99 8.50 3.16
CA THR A 31 -15.08 7.57 3.49
C THR A 31 -15.15 7.17 4.96
N HIS A 32 -14.05 7.37 5.69
CA HIS A 32 -13.88 6.96 7.08
C HIS A 32 -13.15 8.05 7.86
N TYR A 33 -13.28 8.00 9.17
CA TYR A 33 -12.47 8.79 10.09
C TYR A 33 -11.66 7.87 11.00
N ILE A 34 -10.54 8.39 11.51
CA ILE A 34 -9.63 7.67 12.38
C ILE A 34 -10.18 7.69 13.80
N THR A 35 -10.34 6.50 14.41
CA THR A 35 -10.71 6.35 15.82
C THR A 35 -9.53 6.06 16.72
N GLU A 36 -8.49 5.43 16.17
CA GLU A 36 -7.26 5.06 16.87
C GLU A 36 -6.14 5.05 15.83
N ALA A 37 -4.96 5.53 16.21
CA ALA A 37 -3.81 5.52 15.32
C ALA A 37 -2.50 5.42 16.10
N THR A 38 -1.54 4.71 15.51
CA THR A 38 -0.14 4.75 15.89
C THR A 38 0.60 5.70 14.96
N LEU A 39 1.20 6.72 15.54
CA LEU A 39 2.01 7.71 14.83
C LEU A 39 3.48 7.33 14.93
N GLY A 40 4.24 7.53 13.85
CA GLY A 40 5.66 7.23 13.83
C GLY A 40 6.28 7.44 12.46
N GLY A 41 7.37 6.71 12.21
CA GLY A 41 7.97 6.62 10.89
C GLY A 41 8.21 5.15 10.54
N ASP A 42 8.21 4.89 9.25
CA ASP A 42 8.40 3.55 8.70
C ASP A 42 9.43 3.62 7.56
N PHE A 43 10.45 2.78 7.65
CA PHE A 43 11.55 2.75 6.71
C PHE A 43 11.68 1.32 6.18
N ASP A 44 11.12 1.12 4.99
CA ASP A 44 11.19 -0.14 4.27
C ASP A 44 12.20 -0.02 3.13
N TYR A 45 12.97 -1.08 2.89
CA TYR A 45 13.90 -1.10 1.76
C TYR A 45 13.95 -2.47 1.10
N THR A 46 14.23 -2.47 -0.19
CA THR A 46 14.47 -3.67 -0.99
C THR A 46 15.81 -3.53 -1.70
N VAL A 47 16.65 -4.57 -1.56
CA VAL A 47 17.95 -4.68 -2.22
C VAL A 47 17.85 -5.76 -3.29
N VAL A 48 18.19 -5.42 -4.53
CA VAL A 48 18.23 -6.37 -5.65
C VAL A 48 19.67 -6.80 -5.86
N LEU A 49 19.95 -8.10 -5.71
CA LEU A 49 21.30 -8.66 -5.78
C LEU A 49 21.58 -9.29 -7.15
N ASN A 50 22.81 -9.12 -7.63
CA ASN A 50 23.30 -9.75 -8.85
C ASN A 50 23.52 -11.25 -8.62
N LYS A 51 22.62 -12.06 -9.17
CA LYS A 51 22.64 -13.52 -9.02
C LYS A 51 23.95 -14.14 -9.54
N LYS A 52 24.52 -13.63 -10.64
CA LYS A 52 25.75 -14.20 -11.22
C LYS A 52 26.94 -14.00 -10.28
N VAL A 53 27.06 -12.81 -9.68
CA VAL A 53 28.12 -12.51 -8.72
C VAL A 53 27.97 -13.36 -7.47
N MET A 54 26.73 -13.51 -6.96
CA MET A 54 26.47 -14.42 -5.83
C MET A 54 26.89 -15.86 -6.13
N GLU A 55 26.56 -16.40 -7.31
CA GLU A 55 26.92 -17.76 -7.70
C GLU A 55 28.44 -17.93 -7.92
N GLN A 56 29.08 -16.97 -8.58
CA GLN A 56 30.53 -16.97 -8.83
C GLN A 56 31.34 -16.98 -7.53
N ASN A 57 30.94 -16.15 -6.56
CA ASN A 57 31.61 -16.03 -5.27
C ASN A 57 31.06 -17.01 -4.21
N ARG A 58 30.10 -17.87 -4.58
CA ARG A 58 29.45 -18.88 -3.73
C ARG A 58 28.80 -18.31 -2.46
N TYR A 59 28.21 -17.12 -2.58
CA TYR A 59 27.41 -16.52 -1.52
C TYR A 59 25.98 -17.04 -1.51
N THR A 60 25.46 -17.27 -0.30
CA THR A 60 24.05 -17.63 -0.11
C THR A 60 23.23 -16.36 0.16
N LEU A 61 21.93 -16.40 -0.18
CA LEU A 61 21.03 -15.27 0.05
C LEU A 61 20.95 -14.87 1.54
N ASN A 62 20.92 -15.86 2.44
CA ASN A 62 20.88 -15.60 3.89
C ASN A 62 22.16 -14.92 4.37
N HIS A 63 23.33 -15.39 3.91
CA HIS A 63 24.61 -14.77 4.28
C HIS A 63 24.72 -13.33 3.75
N ALA A 64 24.30 -13.09 2.50
CA ALA A 64 24.27 -11.74 1.93
C ALA A 64 23.31 -10.82 2.69
N LYS A 65 22.12 -11.31 3.08
CA LYS A 65 21.14 -10.57 3.88
C LYS A 65 21.71 -10.18 5.23
N ASP A 66 22.29 -11.14 5.97
CA ASP A 66 22.83 -10.91 7.31
C ASP A 66 23.99 -9.92 7.27
N CYS A 67 24.89 -10.04 6.29
CA CYS A 67 26.00 -9.11 6.09
C CYS A 67 25.54 -7.70 5.68
N PHE A 68 24.52 -7.59 4.84
CA PHE A 68 23.96 -6.29 4.48
C PHE A 68 23.34 -5.59 5.69
N GLN A 69 22.58 -6.32 6.52
CA GLN A 69 22.01 -5.80 7.76
C GLN A 69 23.09 -5.36 8.76
N LEU A 70 24.20 -6.08 8.83
CA LEU A 70 25.36 -5.67 9.62
C LEU A 70 25.97 -4.36 9.09
N GLY A 71 26.12 -4.24 7.76
CA GLY A 71 26.60 -3.03 7.09
C GLY A 71 25.73 -1.80 7.35
N LEU A 72 24.41 -1.95 7.41
CA LEU A 72 23.51 -0.84 7.77
C LEU A 72 23.69 -0.38 9.23
N LYS A 73 23.88 -1.33 10.16
CA LYS A 73 24.00 -1.02 11.59
C LYS A 73 25.32 -0.34 11.95
N ALA A 74 26.42 -0.81 11.34
CA ALA A 74 27.77 -0.38 11.71
C ALA A 74 28.46 0.46 10.62
N GLY A 75 27.75 0.75 9.51
CA GLY A 75 28.26 1.46 8.35
C GLY A 75 28.96 0.54 7.34
N PHE A 76 28.86 0.84 6.04
CA PHE A 76 29.51 0.03 4.99
C PHE A 76 31.03 0.24 4.92
N ASN A 77 31.60 1.09 5.77
CA ASN A 77 33.02 1.48 5.77
C ASN A 77 33.87 0.75 6.83
N ILE A 78 33.34 -0.35 7.41
CA ILE A 78 34.00 -1.05 8.51
C ILE A 78 35.26 -1.78 8.04
N GLN A 79 36.41 -1.33 8.55
CA GLN A 79 37.53 -2.23 8.85
C GLN A 79 37.32 -2.80 10.26
N GLY A 80 37.10 -4.11 10.36
CA GLY A 80 37.32 -4.88 11.59
C GLY A 80 36.46 -4.55 12.83
N VAL A 81 35.13 -4.73 12.77
CA VAL A 81 34.33 -4.85 14.00
C VAL A 81 34.34 -6.31 14.47
N PRO A 82 34.89 -6.62 15.66
CA PRO A 82 34.75 -7.95 16.25
C PRO A 82 33.31 -8.10 16.76
N VAL A 83 32.60 -9.11 16.26
CA VAL A 83 31.22 -9.39 16.70
C VAL A 83 31.28 -10.06 18.07
N SER A 84 30.98 -9.32 19.14
CA SER A 84 30.56 -9.91 20.41
C SER A 84 29.10 -10.34 20.27
N GLY A 85 28.87 -11.61 19.92
CA GLY A 85 27.54 -12.21 20.03
C GLY A 85 27.15 -13.11 18.87
N GLY A 86 27.64 -14.35 18.90
CA GLY A 86 26.92 -15.56 18.50
C GLY A 86 26.06 -15.53 17.24
N VAL A 87 26.66 -15.44 16.04
CA VAL A 87 26.19 -16.19 14.88
C VAL A 87 27.41 -16.77 14.15
N SER A 88 27.31 -18.05 13.84
CA SER A 88 28.34 -18.92 13.27
C SER A 88 28.89 -18.44 11.92
N GLY A 89 30.23 -18.33 11.85
CA GLY A 89 31.03 -18.87 10.75
C GLY A 89 30.93 -18.21 9.37
N GLY A 90 31.77 -17.19 9.14
CA GLY A 90 32.04 -16.59 7.82
C GLY A 90 32.09 -15.07 7.93
N GLY A 91 33.28 -14.47 7.82
CA GLY A 91 33.40 -13.01 7.96
C GLY A 91 32.68 -12.26 6.84
N CYS A 92 31.89 -11.24 7.19
CA CYS A 92 31.20 -10.37 6.23
C CYS A 92 32.13 -9.40 5.49
N GLU A 93 33.44 -9.40 5.77
CA GLU A 93 34.38 -8.40 5.24
C GLU A 93 34.43 -8.39 3.71
N GLY A 94 34.43 -9.57 3.07
CA GLY A 94 34.39 -9.67 1.61
C GLY A 94 33.07 -9.16 1.02
N LEU A 95 31.94 -9.59 1.59
CA LEU A 95 30.60 -9.18 1.16
C LEU A 95 30.38 -7.67 1.33
N LEU A 96 30.80 -7.09 2.45
CA LEU A 96 30.69 -5.65 2.71
C LEU A 96 31.51 -4.82 1.70
N LYS A 97 32.70 -5.31 1.30
CA LYS A 97 33.49 -4.69 0.23
C LYS A 97 32.79 -4.76 -1.13
N GLU A 98 32.14 -5.88 -1.45
CA GLU A 98 31.37 -6.03 -2.70
C GLU A 98 30.07 -5.21 -2.72
N PHE A 99 29.42 -5.05 -1.55
CA PHE A 99 28.29 -4.13 -1.40
C PHE A 99 28.70 -2.69 -1.65
N GLY A 100 29.86 -2.27 -1.14
CA GLY A 100 30.28 -0.88 -1.20
C GLY A 100 29.35 0.05 -0.40
N ASN A 101 29.58 1.35 -0.48
CA ASN A 101 28.80 2.37 0.22
C ASN A 101 27.63 2.93 -0.62
N GLU A 102 27.61 2.65 -1.92
CA GLU A 102 26.65 3.17 -2.90
C GLU A 102 26.35 2.10 -3.94
N THR A 103 25.10 2.06 -4.42
CA THR A 103 24.67 1.12 -5.47
C THR A 103 25.46 1.28 -6.77
N SER A 104 25.74 2.52 -7.18
CA SER A 104 26.50 2.84 -8.40
C SER A 104 27.92 2.26 -8.43
N ARG A 105 28.49 1.96 -7.26
CA ARG A 105 29.84 1.40 -7.09
C ARG A 105 29.82 -0.08 -6.72
N SER A 106 28.64 -0.67 -6.50
CA SER A 106 28.50 -2.06 -6.11
C SER A 106 28.55 -2.97 -7.33
N SER A 107 29.39 -4.01 -7.28
CA SER A 107 29.30 -5.13 -8.22
C SER A 107 28.21 -6.13 -7.83
N MET A 108 27.79 -6.13 -6.56
CA MET A 108 26.82 -7.06 -5.99
C MET A 108 25.38 -6.56 -6.06
N VAL A 109 25.13 -5.26 -5.93
CA VAL A 109 23.79 -4.67 -5.86
C VAL A 109 23.41 -4.07 -7.20
N GLU A 110 22.35 -4.62 -7.80
CA GLU A 110 21.79 -4.10 -9.05
C GLU A 110 20.88 -2.90 -8.80
N ASP A 111 20.13 -2.91 -7.70
CA ASP A 111 19.23 -1.82 -7.34
C ASP A 111 18.98 -1.75 -5.82
N TYR A 112 18.69 -0.55 -5.34
CA TYR A 112 18.30 -0.26 -3.96
C TYR A 112 17.13 0.71 -3.96
N ILE A 113 16.01 0.26 -3.40
CA ILE A 113 14.77 1.02 -3.36
C ILE A 113 14.37 1.14 -1.90
N ALA A 114 14.25 2.38 -1.42
CA ALA A 114 13.76 2.70 -0.09
C ALA A 114 12.40 3.38 -0.17
N PHE A 115 11.50 2.99 0.72
CA PHE A 115 10.20 3.60 0.94
C PHE A 115 10.16 4.14 2.37
N VAL A 116 9.97 5.45 2.50
CA VAL A 116 10.11 6.16 3.77
C VAL A 116 8.83 6.91 4.06
N ARG A 117 8.25 6.68 5.23
CA ARG A 117 7.07 7.38 5.76
C ARG A 117 7.39 8.07 7.06
N GLY A 118 6.87 9.28 7.25
CA GLY A 118 7.19 10.13 8.40
C GLY A 118 8.59 10.75 8.33
N GLY A 119 8.79 11.84 9.05
CA GLY A 119 9.99 12.68 8.98
C GLY A 119 9.79 13.93 8.11
N ASP A 120 10.80 14.80 8.11
CA ASP A 120 10.81 16.00 7.28
C ASP A 120 11.24 15.69 5.83
N SER A 121 10.97 16.62 4.93
CA SER A 121 11.25 16.43 3.50
C SER A 121 12.73 16.19 3.19
N GLU A 122 13.66 16.77 3.95
CA GLU A 122 15.09 16.62 3.71
C GLU A 122 15.55 15.21 4.07
N THR A 123 15.23 14.75 5.29
CA THR A 123 15.63 13.41 5.75
C THR A 123 14.97 12.31 4.92
N VAL A 124 13.69 12.45 4.59
CA VAL A 124 12.96 11.54 3.71
C VAL A 124 13.60 11.47 2.32
N SER A 125 13.92 12.62 1.71
CA SER A 125 14.52 12.65 0.36
C SER A 125 15.91 12.02 0.33
N ARG A 126 16.71 12.22 1.38
CA ARG A 126 18.05 11.62 1.50
C ARG A 126 17.98 10.11 1.69
N LEU A 127 17.03 9.62 2.50
CA LEU A 127 16.83 8.18 2.71
C LEU A 127 16.22 7.48 1.49
N ALA A 128 15.40 8.18 0.71
CA ALA A 128 14.84 7.67 -0.54
C ALA A 128 15.83 7.71 -1.73
N ALA A 129 17.02 8.29 -1.54
CA ALA A 129 18.06 8.26 -2.56
C ALA A 129 18.60 6.84 -2.78
N ARG A 130 19.22 6.58 -3.94
CA ARG A 130 19.86 5.29 -4.27
C ARG A 130 21.18 5.05 -3.52
N GLN A 131 21.27 5.50 -2.28
CA GLN A 131 22.42 5.37 -1.39
C GLN A 131 21.99 4.63 -0.13
N PHE A 132 22.87 3.77 0.39
CA PHE A 132 22.55 3.06 1.62
C PHE A 132 22.53 4.04 2.80
N PRO A 133 21.57 3.90 3.72
CA PRO A 133 21.45 4.81 4.84
C PRO A 133 22.65 4.66 5.78
N THR A 134 23.15 5.80 6.25
CA THR A 134 24.18 5.86 7.30
C THR A 134 23.55 5.99 8.68
N PRO A 135 24.26 5.63 9.77
CA PRO A 135 23.78 5.87 11.13
C PRO A 135 23.38 7.33 11.38
N ASP A 136 24.15 8.29 10.86
CA ASP A 136 23.88 9.73 11.02
C ASP A 136 22.54 10.15 10.43
N ILE A 137 22.21 9.72 9.20
CA ILE A 137 20.93 10.07 8.57
C ILE A 137 19.75 9.36 9.24
N MET A 138 19.95 8.14 9.73
CA MET A 138 18.93 7.42 10.49
C MET A 138 18.61 8.10 11.82
N GLN A 139 19.62 8.66 12.49
CA GLN A 139 19.42 9.44 13.71
C GLN A 139 18.65 10.73 13.43
N LEU A 140 19.06 11.50 12.41
CA LEU A 140 18.39 12.73 12.01
C LEU A 140 16.92 12.49 11.63
N TRP A 141 16.65 11.41 10.88
CA TRP A 141 15.30 11.02 10.54
C TRP A 141 14.48 10.64 11.78
N GLY A 142 15.08 9.89 12.73
CA GLY A 142 14.47 9.57 14.02
C GLY A 142 14.03 10.80 14.81
N GLU A 143 14.86 11.84 14.84
CA GLU A 143 14.52 13.13 15.47
C GLU A 143 13.41 13.87 14.71
N ALA A 144 13.42 13.81 13.38
CA ALA A 144 12.41 14.44 12.54
C ALA A 144 11.02 13.82 12.67
N ILE A 145 10.92 12.49 12.84
CA ILE A 145 9.65 11.78 13.05
C ILE A 145 8.91 12.33 14.26
N PHE A 146 9.62 12.71 15.33
CA PHE A 146 8.99 13.25 16.53
C PHE A 146 8.14 14.49 16.24
N TYR A 147 8.59 15.34 15.32
CA TYR A 147 7.89 16.57 14.93
C TYR A 147 6.93 16.37 13.76
N ASN A 148 7.25 15.46 12.84
CA ASN A 148 6.47 15.19 11.63
C ASN A 148 6.20 13.69 11.47
N PRO A 149 5.41 13.06 12.36
CA PRO A 149 5.09 11.65 12.24
C PRO A 149 4.05 11.41 11.15
N ASP A 150 4.01 10.18 10.64
CA ASP A 150 2.97 9.68 9.74
C ASP A 150 2.13 8.60 10.45
N PHE A 151 0.97 8.28 9.88
CA PHE A 151 0.09 7.22 10.34
C PHE A 151 0.63 5.84 9.95
N ILE A 152 1.16 5.09 10.91
CA ILE A 152 1.73 3.76 10.67
C ILE A 152 0.65 2.70 10.66
N SER A 153 -0.24 2.76 11.64
CA SER A 153 -1.43 1.92 11.71
C SER A 153 -2.63 2.75 12.13
N THR A 154 -3.80 2.45 11.56
CA THR A 154 -5.04 3.18 11.83
C THR A 154 -6.19 2.22 12.00
N LYS A 155 -7.09 2.57 12.93
CA LYS A 155 -8.42 1.98 13.05
C LYS A 155 -9.43 3.00 12.55
N LEU A 156 -10.26 2.56 11.62
CA LEU A 156 -11.18 3.42 10.89
C LEU A 156 -12.62 3.11 11.28
N SER A 157 -13.45 4.15 11.31
CA SER A 157 -14.90 4.04 11.42
C SER A 157 -15.60 4.80 10.29
N PRO A 158 -16.76 4.34 9.79
CA PRO A 158 -17.42 4.96 8.66
C PRO A 158 -17.83 6.41 8.93
N LEU A 159 -17.59 7.30 7.97
CA LEU A 159 -17.82 8.75 8.14
C LEU A 159 -19.27 9.09 8.55
N TYR A 160 -20.25 8.33 8.05
CA TYR A 160 -21.67 8.57 8.36
C TYR A 160 -22.02 8.37 9.84
N GLU A 161 -21.17 7.71 10.64
CA GLU A 161 -21.40 7.56 12.08
C GLU A 161 -21.18 8.86 12.86
N LEU A 162 -20.44 9.82 12.28
CA LEU A 162 -20.25 11.15 12.87
C LEU A 162 -21.54 11.99 12.91
N VAL A 163 -22.57 11.62 12.15
CA VAL A 163 -23.87 12.30 12.17
C VAL A 163 -24.64 11.87 13.43
N THR A 164 -24.87 12.77 14.38
CA THR A 164 -25.54 12.45 15.65
C THR A 164 -26.80 13.28 15.89
N GLY A 165 -27.69 12.79 16.77
CA GLY A 165 -28.99 13.40 17.13
C GLY A 165 -28.92 14.85 17.60
N ASN A 166 -27.78 15.27 18.14
CA ASN A 166 -27.62 16.60 18.73
C ASN A 166 -27.39 17.69 17.66
N ASP A 167 -26.86 17.32 16.50
CA ASP A 167 -26.42 18.27 15.48
C ASP A 167 -27.40 18.42 14.31
N PHE A 168 -28.33 17.46 14.15
CA PHE A 168 -29.23 17.36 13.02
C PHE A 168 -30.65 16.93 13.43
N THR A 169 -31.67 17.51 12.79
CA THR A 169 -33.09 17.16 13.03
C THR A 169 -33.53 15.89 12.29
N SER A 170 -32.96 15.61 11.11
CA SER A 170 -33.32 14.48 10.24
C SER A 170 -32.23 13.41 10.17
N VAL A 171 -31.62 13.05 11.31
CA VAL A 171 -30.47 12.12 11.39
C VAL A 171 -30.71 10.79 10.68
N ASN A 172 -31.87 10.17 10.89
CA ASN A 172 -32.14 8.84 10.34
C ASN A 172 -32.12 8.85 8.81
N MET A 173 -32.71 9.88 8.20
CA MET A 173 -32.75 10.05 6.74
C MET A 173 -31.37 10.40 6.20
N LEU A 174 -30.66 11.34 6.85
CA LEU A 174 -29.31 11.73 6.45
C LEU A 174 -28.33 10.55 6.54
N LYS A 175 -28.34 9.78 7.63
CA LYS A 175 -27.53 8.55 7.77
C LYS A 175 -27.88 7.52 6.70
N ARG A 176 -29.17 7.31 6.41
CA ARG A 176 -29.60 6.38 5.34
C ARG A 176 -29.03 6.81 3.99
N ASN A 177 -29.17 8.08 3.62
CA ASN A 177 -28.68 8.61 2.35
C ASN A 177 -27.16 8.54 2.24
N LEU A 178 -26.44 8.86 3.32
CA LEU A 178 -24.98 8.70 3.38
C LEU A 178 -24.56 7.25 3.18
N LYS A 179 -25.23 6.29 3.85
CA LYS A 179 -24.95 4.86 3.64
C LYS A 179 -25.17 4.43 2.19
N LEU A 180 -26.25 4.88 1.56
CA LEU A 180 -26.53 4.60 0.15
C LEU A 180 -25.43 5.18 -0.76
N ALA A 181 -25.11 6.46 -0.57
CA ALA A 181 -24.07 7.13 -1.35
C ALA A 181 -22.69 6.50 -1.15
N LEU A 182 -22.36 6.00 0.05
CA LEU A 182 -21.09 5.32 0.29
C LEU A 182 -20.99 4.04 -0.54
N VAL A 183 -22.07 3.25 -0.61
CA VAL A 183 -22.09 2.02 -1.43
C VAL A 183 -21.90 2.34 -2.91
N GLU A 184 -22.54 3.39 -3.41
CA GLU A 184 -22.38 3.85 -4.79
C GLU A 184 -20.97 4.42 -5.05
N PHE A 185 -20.43 5.20 -4.11
CA PHE A 185 -19.09 5.79 -4.18
C PHE A 185 -18.00 4.73 -4.25
N LEU A 186 -18.07 3.73 -3.37
CA LEU A 186 -17.11 2.62 -3.37
C LEU A 186 -17.21 1.80 -4.66
N LYS A 187 -18.41 1.62 -5.23
CA LYS A 187 -18.59 0.97 -6.53
C LYS A 187 -18.03 1.80 -7.68
N GLU A 188 -18.17 3.13 -7.65
CA GLU A 188 -17.62 4.03 -8.67
C GLU A 188 -16.09 4.03 -8.66
N ARG A 189 -15.50 3.96 -7.46
CA ARG A 189 -14.05 4.03 -7.18
C ARG A 189 -13.34 2.67 -7.09
N ASP A 190 -14.07 1.57 -7.25
CA ASP A 190 -13.49 0.23 -7.22
C ASP A 190 -12.51 0.06 -8.40
N SER A 191 -11.30 -0.42 -8.08
CA SER A 191 -10.25 -0.63 -9.07
C SER A 191 -10.55 -1.75 -10.05
N CYS A 192 -11.55 -2.60 -9.76
CA CYS A 192 -12.06 -3.62 -10.68
C CYS A 192 -12.50 -3.07 -12.04
N ARG A 193 -12.82 -1.76 -12.13
CA ARG A 193 -13.26 -1.10 -13.37
C ARG A 193 -12.12 -0.84 -14.35
N CYS A 194 -10.89 -0.95 -13.86
CA CYS A 194 -9.71 -0.76 -14.66
C CYS A 194 -9.29 -2.05 -15.38
N THR A 195 -8.57 -1.89 -16.49
CA THR A 195 -7.86 -3.00 -17.15
C THR A 195 -6.82 -3.56 -16.18
N PRO A 196 -6.68 -4.89 -16.07
CA PRO A 196 -5.80 -5.48 -15.07
C PRO A 196 -4.34 -5.23 -15.43
N CYS A 197 -3.54 -4.92 -14.42
CA CYS A 197 -2.09 -4.92 -14.57
C CYS A 197 -1.60 -6.36 -14.74
N LEU A 198 -0.58 -6.55 -15.58
CA LEU A 198 0.07 -7.84 -15.74
C LEU A 198 1.07 -8.08 -14.61
N ASN A 199 1.52 -9.33 -14.50
CA ASN A 199 2.65 -9.71 -13.66
C ASN A 199 2.55 -9.25 -12.20
N ASN A 200 1.36 -9.40 -11.60
CA ASN A 200 1.05 -9.00 -10.22
C ASN A 200 1.21 -7.49 -9.95
N GLY A 201 1.12 -6.66 -10.99
CA GLY A 201 0.98 -5.22 -10.82
C GLY A 201 -0.27 -4.86 -10.01
N VAL A 202 -0.12 -3.89 -9.14
CA VAL A 202 -1.22 -3.36 -8.32
C VAL A 202 -1.82 -2.17 -9.04
N ILE A 203 -3.14 -2.19 -9.21
CA ILE A 203 -3.84 -1.09 -9.85
C ILE A 203 -4.18 0.01 -8.84
N ALA A 204 -3.82 1.25 -9.17
CA ALA A 204 -4.13 2.44 -8.40
C ALA A 204 -5.02 3.37 -9.22
N LEU A 205 -6.14 3.79 -8.63
CA LEU A 205 -7.03 4.78 -9.24
C LEU A 205 -6.59 6.20 -8.81
N LYS A 206 -6.01 6.97 -9.72
CA LYS A 206 -5.68 8.39 -9.52
C LYS A 206 -6.72 9.26 -10.21
N GLY A 207 -7.71 9.72 -9.44
CA GLY A 207 -8.83 10.48 -9.99
C GLY A 207 -9.70 9.60 -10.90
N THR A 208 -9.67 9.87 -12.21
CA THR A 208 -10.36 9.09 -13.25
C THR A 208 -9.41 8.20 -14.06
N ARG A 209 -8.12 8.18 -13.73
CA ARG A 209 -7.10 7.40 -14.43
C ARG A 209 -6.73 6.17 -13.63
N CYS A 210 -6.58 5.05 -14.32
CA CYS A 210 -6.02 3.83 -13.78
C CYS A 210 -4.52 3.81 -14.06
N GLU A 211 -3.71 3.55 -13.04
CA GLU A 211 -2.26 3.46 -13.14
C GLU A 211 -1.79 2.14 -12.54
N CYS A 212 -0.88 1.46 -13.22
CA CYS A 212 -0.30 0.22 -12.74
C CYS A 212 0.98 0.50 -11.95
N ILE A 213 1.00 0.08 -10.70
CA ILE A 213 2.19 0.04 -9.85
C ILE A 213 2.85 -1.31 -10.05
N CYS A 214 4.00 -1.31 -10.72
CA CYS A 214 4.67 -2.53 -11.12
C CYS A 214 5.53 -3.12 -10.00
N PRO A 215 5.56 -4.46 -9.83
CA PRO A 215 6.50 -5.10 -8.92
C PRO A 215 7.92 -4.96 -9.44
N ASN A 216 8.88 -5.16 -8.54
CA ASN A 216 10.30 -5.00 -8.86
C ASN A 216 10.76 -5.96 -9.99
N GLY A 217 11.38 -5.39 -11.03
CA GLY A 217 11.83 -6.12 -12.21
C GLY A 217 10.81 -6.19 -13.35
N TYR A 218 9.73 -5.42 -13.27
CA TYR A 218 8.75 -5.21 -14.33
C TYR A 218 8.65 -3.73 -14.70
N SER A 219 8.44 -3.45 -15.98
CA SER A 219 8.23 -2.11 -16.54
C SER A 219 7.13 -2.12 -17.61
N GLY A 220 6.89 -0.97 -18.23
CA GLY A 220 5.79 -0.79 -19.18
C GLY A 220 4.53 -0.22 -18.52
N LEU A 221 3.54 0.14 -19.34
CA LEU A 221 2.31 0.80 -18.87
C LEU A 221 1.39 -0.11 -18.06
N SER A 222 1.51 -1.43 -18.27
CA SER A 222 0.74 -2.48 -17.62
C SER A 222 1.63 -3.52 -16.95
N CYS A 223 2.90 -3.18 -16.69
CA CYS A 223 3.91 -4.08 -16.12
C CYS A 223 4.22 -5.30 -17.00
N GLU A 224 4.09 -5.14 -18.32
CA GLU A 224 4.25 -6.17 -19.34
C GLU A 224 5.71 -6.51 -19.65
N GLU A 225 6.63 -5.58 -19.43
CA GLU A 225 8.03 -5.73 -19.80
C GLU A 225 8.81 -6.38 -18.65
N THR A 226 9.44 -7.51 -18.92
CA THR A 226 10.39 -8.12 -17.98
C THR A 226 11.38 -9.04 -18.71
N LYS A 227 12.53 -9.27 -18.08
CA LYS A 227 13.49 -10.30 -18.49
C LYS A 227 13.19 -11.67 -17.86
N ARG A 228 12.19 -11.74 -16.97
CA ARG A 228 11.83 -12.95 -16.22
C ARG A 228 10.68 -13.70 -16.93
N SER A 229 10.79 -15.01 -17.09
CA SER A 229 9.76 -15.85 -17.74
C SER A 229 9.17 -16.87 -16.76
N GLY A 230 7.88 -17.21 -16.93
CA GLY A 230 7.22 -18.28 -16.16
C GLY A 230 6.88 -17.91 -14.72
N ILE A 231 6.68 -16.63 -14.42
CA ILE A 231 6.31 -16.18 -13.08
C ILE A 231 4.80 -16.42 -12.86
N PRO A 232 4.40 -16.94 -11.69
CA PRO A 232 3.00 -17.07 -11.30
C PRO A 232 2.30 -15.71 -11.32
N VAL A 233 1.14 -15.64 -11.99
CA VAL A 233 0.27 -14.45 -11.98
C VAL A 233 -0.94 -14.78 -11.13
N ASP A 234 -1.11 -14.05 -10.04
CA ASP A 234 -2.23 -14.21 -9.13
C ASP A 234 -3.52 -13.65 -9.76
N GLY A 235 -4.64 -14.31 -9.48
CA GLY A 235 -5.95 -13.86 -9.94
C GLY A 235 -6.44 -12.68 -9.13
N ASN A 236 -7.17 -11.77 -9.79
CA ASN A 236 -7.88 -10.70 -9.12
C ASN A 236 -9.34 -10.59 -9.60
N TRP A 237 -10.19 -10.04 -8.75
CA TRP A 237 -11.63 -10.02 -8.93
C TRP A 237 -12.05 -9.02 -10.02
N SER A 238 -12.95 -9.44 -10.90
CA SER A 238 -13.75 -8.49 -11.68
C SER A 238 -14.75 -7.76 -10.80
N CYS A 239 -15.33 -6.71 -11.35
CA CYS A 239 -16.38 -5.98 -10.67
C CYS A 239 -17.56 -6.88 -10.32
N TRP A 240 -18.15 -6.59 -9.17
CA TRP A 240 -19.44 -7.12 -8.80
C TRP A 240 -20.49 -6.83 -9.87
N SER A 241 -21.32 -7.81 -10.16
CA SER A 241 -22.53 -7.64 -10.96
C SER A 241 -23.50 -6.66 -10.30
N GLN A 242 -24.48 -6.19 -11.07
CA GLN A 242 -25.63 -5.51 -10.49
C GLN A 242 -26.33 -6.48 -9.52
N TRP A 243 -26.87 -5.94 -8.42
CA TRP A 243 -27.74 -6.72 -7.54
C TRP A 243 -28.92 -7.27 -8.35
N SER A 244 -29.28 -8.53 -8.10
CA SER A 244 -30.49 -9.13 -8.63
C SER A 244 -31.74 -8.38 -8.14
N ALA A 245 -32.86 -8.60 -8.82
CA ALA A 245 -34.16 -8.25 -8.25
C ALA A 245 -34.34 -8.90 -6.87
N CYS A 246 -35.10 -8.24 -6.00
CA CYS A 246 -35.43 -8.80 -4.70
C CYS A 246 -36.25 -10.07 -4.92
N SER A 247 -35.80 -11.19 -4.36
CA SER A 247 -36.50 -12.46 -4.44
C SER A 247 -36.53 -13.07 -3.04
N ARG A 248 -37.75 -13.24 -2.50
CA ARG A 248 -37.96 -13.77 -1.14
C ARG A 248 -37.15 -13.00 -0.08
N GLN A 249 -37.23 -11.66 -0.13
CA GLN A 249 -36.53 -10.73 0.78
C GLN A 249 -35.00 -10.78 0.70
N THR A 250 -34.43 -11.42 -0.31
CA THR A 250 -32.99 -11.47 -0.52
C THR A 250 -32.64 -11.04 -1.94
N LYS A 251 -31.55 -10.29 -2.08
CA LYS A 251 -30.93 -9.97 -3.36
C LYS A 251 -29.48 -10.44 -3.36
N LYS A 252 -28.99 -10.81 -4.54
CA LYS A 252 -27.65 -11.40 -4.72
C LYS A 252 -26.85 -10.66 -5.76
N ARG A 253 -25.53 -10.72 -5.65
CA ARG A 253 -24.58 -10.29 -6.67
C ARG A 253 -23.42 -11.27 -6.76
N THR A 254 -22.76 -11.31 -7.90
CA THR A 254 -21.66 -12.23 -8.18
C THR A 254 -20.50 -11.50 -8.82
N ARG A 255 -19.30 -12.09 -8.74
CA ARG A 255 -18.10 -11.61 -9.42
C ARG A 255 -17.29 -12.80 -9.92
N GLN A 256 -16.29 -12.55 -10.75
CA GLN A 256 -15.46 -13.61 -11.33
C GLN A 256 -13.97 -13.35 -11.07
N CYS A 257 -13.18 -14.40 -10.93
CA CYS A 257 -11.73 -14.30 -10.76
C CYS A 257 -11.04 -14.24 -12.13
N ASN A 258 -11.21 -13.12 -12.83
CA ASN A 258 -10.78 -12.97 -14.22
C ASN A 258 -10.22 -11.57 -14.55
N ASN A 259 -9.84 -10.78 -13.55
CA ASN A 259 -9.31 -9.43 -13.76
C ASN A 259 -7.99 -9.16 -13.02
N PRO A 260 -6.90 -9.91 -13.29
CA PRO A 260 -6.75 -10.96 -14.30
C PRO A 260 -7.12 -12.35 -13.76
N ALA A 261 -7.21 -13.35 -14.63
CA ALA A 261 -7.32 -14.75 -14.20
C ALA A 261 -5.94 -15.27 -13.74
N PRO A 262 -5.87 -16.20 -12.76
CA PRO A 262 -4.61 -16.81 -12.34
C PRO A 262 -3.90 -17.52 -13.50
N GLN A 263 -2.58 -17.37 -13.62
CA GLN A 263 -1.76 -18.02 -14.64
C GLN A 263 -0.47 -18.59 -14.05
N ASN A 264 0.14 -19.57 -14.73
CA ASN A 264 1.43 -20.16 -14.36
C ASN A 264 1.51 -20.66 -12.90
N GLY A 265 0.41 -21.17 -12.35
CA GLY A 265 0.33 -21.64 -10.97
C GLY A 265 0.15 -20.53 -9.93
N GLY A 266 -0.25 -19.32 -10.35
CA GLY A 266 -0.60 -18.23 -9.44
C GLY A 266 -1.84 -18.50 -8.59
N SER A 267 -1.97 -17.73 -7.52
CA SER A 267 -2.98 -17.91 -6.49
C SER A 267 -4.39 -17.58 -7.02
N PRO A 268 -5.42 -18.35 -6.65
CA PRO A 268 -6.80 -17.97 -6.93
C PRO A 268 -7.21 -16.74 -6.11
N CYS A 269 -8.23 -16.02 -6.56
CA CYS A 269 -8.74 -14.86 -5.85
C CYS A 269 -9.26 -15.23 -4.45
N GLY A 270 -8.78 -14.52 -3.43
CA GLY A 270 -9.27 -14.69 -2.05
C GLY A 270 -10.64 -14.04 -1.82
N GLY A 271 -11.53 -14.73 -1.10
CA GLY A 271 -12.83 -14.22 -0.69
C GLY A 271 -14.03 -14.86 -1.41
N ILE A 272 -15.21 -14.25 -1.25
CA ILE A 272 -16.47 -14.82 -1.75
C ILE A 272 -16.73 -14.47 -3.23
N ILE A 273 -17.33 -15.41 -3.96
CA ILE A 273 -17.74 -15.26 -5.36
C ILE A 273 -19.18 -14.73 -5.51
N GLU A 274 -20.01 -15.02 -4.52
CA GLU A 274 -21.41 -14.59 -4.42
C GLU A 274 -21.61 -13.89 -3.08
N ASP A 275 -22.31 -12.76 -3.12
CA ASP A 275 -22.71 -11.99 -1.96
C ASP A 275 -24.24 -11.85 -1.95
N SER A 276 -24.82 -11.86 -0.76
CA SER A 276 -26.25 -11.93 -0.53
C SER A 276 -26.64 -11.03 0.63
N THR A 277 -27.65 -10.19 0.42
CA THR A 277 -28.16 -9.28 1.46
C THR A 277 -29.67 -9.18 1.42
N ASP A 278 -30.25 -8.82 2.55
CA ASP A 278 -31.68 -8.66 2.68
C ASP A 278 -32.17 -7.43 1.89
N CYS A 279 -33.40 -7.53 1.38
CA CYS A 279 -34.12 -6.44 0.77
C CYS A 279 -35.52 -6.33 1.37
N PHE A 280 -35.89 -5.11 1.70
CA PHE A 280 -37.21 -4.74 2.18
C PHE A 280 -37.88 -3.99 1.03
N GLU A 281 -38.75 -4.68 0.29
CA GLU A 281 -39.68 -4.05 -0.66
C GLU A 281 -40.84 -3.39 0.09
#